data_AF-A0A9D8TT21-F1
#
_entry.id   AF-A0A9D8TT21-F1
#
_cell.length_a   1.000
_cell.length_b   1.000
_cell.length_c   1.000
_cell.angle_alpha   90.00
_cell.angle_beta   90.00
_cell.angle_gamma   90.00
#
_symmetry.space_group_name_H-M   'P 1'
#
loop_
_entity.id
_entity.type
_entity.pdbx_description
1 polymer ?
#
loop_
_entity_poly.entity_id
_entity_poly.type
_entity_poly.pdbx_seq_one_letter_code
_entity_poly.pdbx_strand_id
1 'polypeptide(L)'
;MTEKTDKKKFRILVIGGSGETGQIILRYIDTRHDNVELTVAGRHDPSGKEEYRYVRINLDDFNGSVSLIRDFDLVIAACGPMERVLSCLQNVCIEAGVDVIDINDSATAASEALNKHAHAAGKNVRIYSGMGMSPGLTSVMLRTLAEKKLSAAGVYRARICMGTSYGGGRSSPYAMLDNLKNDILVYQDSRAVKIKNPWRDDNSDFLFTGKRKKLTGVHYSTPEIYSLASPRYPHDRAFVSSYDVRCTMEGFPVGAARFIAGINGSGRFDSVLAGMLYRSGQKMKRSPKADPDNHIVIYPDNDDDRGIMLFGNVSSYDLTAAMAAAVTDCWIDGSLSEKPGVYSVEFLNDDSFAAVVRALDRRNVFWKPVAEVRKSGWDQWGWLERNAHDVSALRHYGENWYSVRIHPRMKNVQTDILYASSVWKEIRSRYKGMRLVFLGLKMMNRWRRSVSTLKDIGGKGPMHSALVKDMGMFASGYSLVRDMVGKDRAVGLYREMFLTAGGSEMCWFMPRPETFKRLPNPAESVVSYFRAMMEKNDSCGFVSFKYGEERKDGRTEIRFEIRNCIYAELFKRLGCPELCDLIRLEEKQELARITDGTGLSYNCKLLGDGDADIVFSFT
;
A
#
# COMPACT_ATOMS: atom_id res chain seq x y z
N MET A 1 13.69 -17.24 -34.63
CA MET A 1 12.23 -17.38 -34.85
C MET A 1 11.74 -18.41 -33.84
N THR A 2 11.26 -17.96 -32.69
CA THR A 2 10.66 -18.83 -31.67
C THR A 2 9.20 -19.03 -32.02
N GLU A 3 8.76 -20.28 -32.07
CA GLU A 3 7.36 -20.68 -32.25
C GLU A 3 6.48 -19.92 -31.26
N LYS A 4 5.62 -19.03 -31.77
CA LYS A 4 4.48 -18.51 -31.01
C LYS A 4 3.53 -19.69 -30.81
N THR A 5 3.67 -20.40 -29.69
CA THR A 5 2.61 -21.29 -29.22
C THR A 5 1.33 -20.46 -29.07
N ASP A 6 0.27 -20.78 -29.81
CA ASP A 6 -1.05 -20.15 -29.68
C ASP A 6 -1.57 -20.34 -28.26
N LYS A 7 -1.28 -19.37 -27.38
CA LYS A 7 -1.83 -19.34 -26.02
C LYS A 7 -3.34 -19.19 -26.15
N LYS A 8 -4.09 -20.03 -25.43
CA LYS A 8 -5.56 -19.90 -25.32
C LYS A 8 -5.89 -18.45 -24.95
N LYS A 9 -6.72 -17.81 -25.78
CA LYS A 9 -7.21 -16.46 -25.54
C LYS A 9 -8.46 -16.55 -24.65
N PHE A 10 -8.44 -15.85 -23.51
CA PHE A 10 -9.56 -15.82 -22.57
C PHE A 10 -10.37 -14.53 -22.72
N ARG A 11 -11.70 -14.61 -22.68
CA ARG A 11 -12.60 -13.45 -22.67
C ARG A 11 -13.12 -13.24 -21.25
N ILE A 12 -12.75 -12.14 -20.62
CA ILE A 12 -13.09 -11.83 -19.23
C ILE A 12 -13.99 -10.60 -19.17
N LEU A 13 -15.13 -10.72 -18.51
CA LEU A 13 -16.09 -9.63 -18.29
C LEU A 13 -15.94 -9.07 -16.88
N VAL A 14 -15.60 -7.78 -16.76
CA VAL A 14 -15.54 -7.07 -15.47
C VAL A 14 -16.79 -6.22 -15.27
N ILE A 15 -17.72 -6.70 -14.46
CA ILE A 15 -18.96 -5.97 -14.13
C ILE A 15 -18.67 -5.01 -12.98
N GLY A 16 -18.96 -3.73 -13.19
CA GLY A 16 -18.47 -2.67 -12.31
C GLY A 16 -17.05 -2.20 -12.65
N GLY A 17 -16.51 -2.59 -13.82
CA GLY A 17 -15.20 -2.18 -14.31
C GLY A 17 -15.02 -0.67 -14.48
N SER A 18 -16.11 0.10 -14.54
CA SER A 18 -16.06 1.57 -14.55
C SER A 18 -15.86 2.21 -13.17
N GLY A 19 -15.96 1.44 -12.07
CA GLY A 19 -15.70 1.91 -10.70
C GLY A 19 -14.23 1.91 -10.31
N GLU A 20 -13.90 2.48 -9.14
CA GLU A 20 -12.51 2.62 -8.66
C GLU A 20 -11.76 1.28 -8.60
N THR A 21 -12.31 0.27 -7.91
CA THR A 21 -11.68 -1.07 -7.82
C THR A 21 -11.67 -1.77 -9.17
N GLY A 22 -12.78 -1.72 -9.91
CA GLY A 22 -12.91 -2.40 -11.20
C GLY A 22 -11.86 -1.92 -12.22
N GLN A 23 -11.57 -0.62 -12.26
CA GLN A 23 -10.50 -0.06 -13.10
C GLN A 23 -9.11 -0.55 -12.69
N ILE A 24 -8.86 -0.73 -11.39
CA ILE A 24 -7.57 -1.26 -10.92
C ILE A 24 -7.45 -2.74 -11.28
N ILE A 25 -8.53 -3.53 -11.13
CA ILE A 25 -8.58 -4.95 -11.54
C ILE A 25 -8.24 -5.09 -13.02
N LEU A 26 -8.89 -4.30 -13.88
CA LEU A 26 -8.64 -4.29 -15.33
C LEU A 26 -7.15 -4.07 -15.61
N ARG A 27 -6.57 -2.97 -15.11
CA ARG A 27 -5.14 -2.67 -15.30
C ARG A 27 -4.24 -3.78 -14.77
N TYR A 28 -4.55 -4.35 -13.60
CA TYR A 28 -3.72 -5.40 -12.99
C TYR A 28 -3.74 -6.73 -13.75
N ILE A 29 -4.80 -7.02 -14.50
CA ILE A 29 -4.88 -8.18 -15.38
C ILE A 29 -4.17 -7.88 -16.70
N ASP A 30 -4.49 -6.73 -17.29
CA ASP A 30 -3.98 -6.27 -18.59
C ASP A 30 -2.45 -6.18 -18.62
N THR A 31 -1.84 -5.68 -17.54
CA THR A 31 -0.37 -5.54 -17.47
C THR A 31 0.40 -6.84 -17.28
N ARG A 32 -0.30 -7.97 -17.11
CA ARG A 32 0.31 -9.28 -16.84
C ARG A 32 -0.03 -10.33 -17.88
N HIS A 33 -1.16 -10.19 -18.58
CA HIS A 33 -1.70 -11.24 -19.45
C HIS A 33 -2.02 -10.73 -20.85
N ASP A 34 -1.10 -10.94 -21.78
CA ASP A 34 -1.27 -10.59 -23.21
C ASP A 34 -2.31 -11.47 -23.93
N ASN A 35 -2.75 -12.57 -23.32
CA ASN A 35 -3.72 -13.52 -23.88
C ASN A 35 -5.15 -13.37 -23.31
N VAL A 36 -5.47 -12.20 -22.76
CA VAL A 36 -6.79 -11.89 -22.19
C VAL A 36 -7.46 -10.77 -22.99
N GLU A 37 -8.73 -10.95 -23.34
CA GLU A 37 -9.60 -9.89 -23.85
C GLU A 37 -10.53 -9.41 -22.74
N LEU A 38 -10.31 -8.18 -22.29
CA LEU A 38 -11.08 -7.55 -21.22
C LEU A 38 -12.27 -6.78 -21.79
N THR A 39 -13.46 -7.06 -21.26
CA THR A 39 -14.68 -6.29 -21.51
C THR A 39 -15.21 -5.72 -20.21
N VAL A 40 -15.66 -4.47 -20.24
CA VAL A 40 -16.25 -3.76 -19.11
C VAL A 40 -17.76 -3.80 -19.23
N ALA A 41 -18.44 -4.09 -18.12
CA ALA A 41 -19.89 -4.05 -18.04
C ALA A 41 -20.41 -3.15 -16.92
N GLY A 42 -21.52 -2.47 -17.20
CA GLY A 42 -22.24 -1.67 -16.22
C GLY A 42 -23.62 -1.22 -16.69
N ARG A 43 -24.30 -0.45 -15.83
CA ARG A 43 -25.63 0.10 -16.13
C ARG A 43 -25.59 1.30 -17.07
N HIS A 44 -24.54 2.11 -16.95
CA HIS A 44 -24.31 3.33 -17.71
C HIS A 44 -22.91 3.29 -18.27
N ASP A 45 -22.80 3.54 -19.58
CA ASP A 45 -21.52 3.71 -20.25
C ASP A 45 -20.85 4.96 -19.67
N PRO A 46 -19.66 4.84 -19.06
CA PRO A 46 -18.87 6.01 -18.69
C PRO A 46 -18.32 6.62 -19.98
N SER A 47 -19.13 7.43 -20.67
CA SER A 47 -18.73 8.11 -21.91
C SER A 47 -17.30 8.68 -21.79
N GLY A 48 -16.40 8.26 -22.69
CA GLY A 48 -15.04 8.82 -22.82
C GLY A 48 -13.87 8.00 -22.25
N LYS A 49 -13.99 6.68 -22.05
CA LYS A 49 -12.84 5.79 -21.78
C LYS A 49 -12.77 4.67 -22.82
N GLU A 50 -11.99 4.89 -23.88
CA GLU A 50 -11.89 3.99 -25.05
C GLU A 50 -10.93 2.80 -24.86
N GLU A 51 -10.38 2.58 -23.67
CA GLU A 51 -9.32 1.58 -23.44
C GLU A 51 -9.84 0.13 -23.49
N TYR A 52 -11.09 -0.11 -23.07
CA TYR A 52 -11.69 -1.44 -23.03
C TYR A 52 -13.07 -1.45 -23.71
N ARG A 53 -13.42 -2.57 -24.34
CA ARG A 53 -14.77 -2.77 -24.90
C ARG A 53 -15.80 -2.62 -23.79
N TYR A 54 -16.86 -1.85 -24.02
CA TYR A 54 -17.96 -1.69 -23.08
C TYR A 54 -19.21 -2.44 -23.54
N VAL A 55 -19.89 -3.11 -22.62
CA VAL A 55 -21.22 -3.68 -22.83
C VAL A 55 -22.17 -3.25 -21.72
N ARG A 56 -23.38 -2.85 -22.09
CA ARG A 56 -24.42 -2.53 -21.12
C ARG A 56 -25.01 -3.83 -20.58
N ILE A 57 -25.13 -3.93 -19.26
CA ILE A 57 -25.81 -5.04 -18.60
C ILE A 57 -26.90 -4.52 -17.67
N ASN A 58 -28.06 -5.16 -17.71
CA ASN A 58 -29.18 -4.92 -16.82
C ASN A 58 -29.54 -6.21 -16.09
N LEU A 59 -29.16 -6.33 -14.82
CA LEU A 59 -29.43 -7.54 -14.04
C LEU A 59 -30.93 -7.78 -13.77
N ASP A 60 -31.79 -6.77 -13.99
CA ASP A 60 -33.24 -6.95 -13.94
C ASP A 60 -33.76 -7.69 -15.20
N ASP A 61 -33.02 -7.68 -16.31
CA ASP A 61 -33.24 -8.53 -17.48
C ASP A 61 -32.38 -9.79 -17.36
N PHE A 62 -32.92 -10.77 -16.62
CA PHE A 62 -32.23 -12.02 -16.33
C PHE A 62 -31.80 -12.77 -17.61
N ASN A 63 -32.73 -12.98 -18.55
CA ASN A 63 -32.48 -13.77 -19.76
C ASN A 63 -31.53 -13.04 -20.73
N GLY A 64 -31.66 -11.72 -20.87
CA GLY A 64 -30.72 -10.92 -21.65
C GLY A 64 -29.32 -10.96 -21.05
N SER A 65 -29.21 -10.86 -19.72
CA SER A 65 -27.93 -10.93 -19.01
C SER A 65 -27.28 -12.31 -19.12
N VAL A 66 -28.05 -13.41 -19.01
CA VAL A 66 -27.55 -14.78 -19.24
C VAL A 66 -27.02 -14.93 -20.65
N SER A 67 -27.77 -14.44 -21.65
CA SER A 67 -27.38 -14.53 -23.06
C SER A 67 -26.08 -13.77 -23.35
N LEU A 68 -25.92 -12.59 -22.74
CA LEU A 68 -24.70 -11.79 -22.86
C LEU A 68 -23.50 -12.47 -22.18
N ILE A 69 -23.68 -13.01 -20.96
CA ILE A 69 -22.57 -13.56 -20.17
C ILE A 69 -22.03 -14.87 -20.77
N ARG A 70 -22.85 -15.65 -21.47
CA ARG A 70 -22.44 -16.90 -22.15
C ARG A 70 -21.26 -16.75 -23.11
N ASP A 71 -21.01 -15.54 -23.63
CA ASP A 71 -19.90 -15.26 -24.53
C ASP A 71 -18.56 -15.04 -23.80
N PHE A 72 -18.49 -15.19 -22.49
CA PHE A 72 -17.28 -14.97 -21.70
C PHE A 72 -16.84 -16.27 -21.01
N ASP A 73 -15.54 -16.38 -20.74
CA ASP A 73 -14.98 -17.53 -20.03
C ASP A 73 -14.98 -17.31 -18.50
N LEU A 74 -14.95 -16.05 -18.06
CA LEU A 74 -14.93 -15.66 -16.65
C LEU A 74 -15.64 -14.31 -16.44
N VAL A 75 -16.38 -14.18 -15.34
CA VAL A 75 -16.92 -12.91 -14.85
C VAL A 75 -16.18 -12.47 -13.58
N ILE A 76 -15.74 -11.22 -13.54
CA ILE A 76 -15.25 -10.57 -12.32
C ILE A 76 -16.29 -9.55 -11.84
N ALA A 77 -16.86 -9.80 -10.67
CA ALA A 77 -17.89 -8.97 -10.06
C ALA A 77 -17.27 -7.93 -9.12
N ALA A 78 -17.16 -6.70 -9.62
CA ALA A 78 -16.71 -5.51 -8.88
C ALA A 78 -17.81 -4.45 -8.74
N CYS A 79 -19.08 -4.85 -8.86
CA CYS A 79 -20.23 -3.95 -8.77
C CYS A 79 -20.90 -4.03 -7.40
N GLY A 80 -21.10 -2.86 -6.76
CA GLY A 80 -21.84 -2.75 -5.51
C GLY A 80 -23.07 -1.84 -5.60
N PRO A 81 -23.89 -1.76 -4.53
CA PRO A 81 -23.72 -2.46 -3.24
C PRO A 81 -23.96 -3.98 -3.33
N MET A 82 -23.08 -4.78 -2.74
CA MET A 82 -23.04 -6.24 -2.92
C MET A 82 -24.27 -6.96 -2.37
N GLU A 83 -24.81 -6.47 -1.26
CA GLU A 83 -26.01 -6.97 -0.61
C GLU A 83 -27.28 -6.86 -1.48
N ARG A 84 -27.21 -6.10 -2.58
CA ARG A 84 -28.34 -5.89 -3.50
C ARG A 84 -28.20 -6.64 -4.81
N VAL A 85 -26.97 -6.75 -5.33
CA VAL A 85 -26.74 -7.18 -6.72
C VAL A 85 -26.04 -8.52 -6.85
N LEU A 86 -25.25 -8.93 -5.84
CA LEU A 86 -24.35 -10.08 -5.99
C LEU A 86 -25.10 -11.39 -6.22
N SER A 87 -26.18 -11.60 -5.47
CA SER A 87 -26.98 -12.83 -5.54
C SER A 87 -27.59 -13.05 -6.93
N CYS A 88 -28.19 -11.99 -7.50
CA CYS A 88 -28.73 -12.01 -8.85
C CYS A 88 -27.62 -12.27 -9.88
N LEU A 89 -26.48 -11.56 -9.78
CA LEU A 89 -25.37 -11.74 -10.69
C LEU A 89 -24.81 -13.16 -10.67
N GLN A 90 -24.61 -13.75 -9.49
CA GLN A 90 -24.15 -15.13 -9.36
C GLN A 90 -25.15 -16.11 -10.01
N ASN A 91 -26.46 -15.93 -9.81
CA ASN A 91 -27.48 -16.76 -10.46
C ASN A 91 -27.44 -16.65 -11.99
N VAL A 92 -27.27 -15.44 -12.52
CA VAL A 92 -27.10 -15.21 -13.97
C VAL A 92 -25.88 -15.96 -14.49
N CYS A 93 -24.73 -15.89 -13.79
CA CYS A 93 -23.51 -16.57 -14.21
C CYS A 93 -23.65 -18.10 -14.12
N ILE A 94 -24.31 -18.61 -13.08
CA ILE A 94 -24.62 -20.04 -12.94
C ILE A 94 -25.47 -20.54 -14.12
N GLU A 95 -26.50 -19.79 -14.53
CA GLU A 95 -27.35 -20.16 -15.68
C GLU A 95 -26.67 -19.94 -17.04
N ALA A 96 -25.66 -19.05 -17.09
CA ALA A 96 -24.79 -18.89 -18.25
C ALA A 96 -23.73 -19.99 -18.35
N GLY A 97 -23.44 -20.73 -17.27
CA GLY A 97 -22.37 -21.72 -17.23
C GLY A 97 -20.97 -21.09 -17.15
N VAL A 98 -20.85 -19.90 -16.54
CA VAL A 98 -19.61 -19.11 -16.51
C VAL A 98 -19.12 -18.95 -15.07
N ASP A 99 -17.82 -19.18 -14.86
CA ASP A 99 -17.16 -19.01 -13.56
C ASP A 99 -17.18 -17.54 -13.10
N VAL A 100 -17.15 -17.33 -11.79
CA VAL A 100 -17.21 -16.00 -11.17
C VAL A 100 -16.13 -15.82 -10.12
N ILE A 101 -15.44 -14.68 -10.17
CA ILE A 101 -14.67 -14.14 -9.05
C ILE A 101 -15.36 -12.86 -8.58
N ASP A 102 -15.72 -12.77 -7.29
CA ASP A 102 -16.32 -11.56 -6.72
C ASP A 102 -15.51 -10.99 -5.57
N ILE A 103 -15.61 -9.68 -5.36
CA ILE A 103 -14.90 -8.96 -4.28
C ILE A 103 -15.80 -8.72 -3.05
N ASN A 104 -16.84 -9.54 -2.86
CA ASN A 104 -17.89 -9.31 -1.88
C ASN A 104 -17.38 -8.88 -0.50
N ASP A 105 -17.89 -7.76 0.00
CA ASP A 105 -17.60 -7.20 1.32
C ASP A 105 -18.81 -7.26 2.28
N SER A 106 -19.94 -7.83 1.85
CA SER A 106 -21.16 -7.94 2.65
C SER A 106 -21.31 -9.34 3.25
N ALA A 107 -21.42 -9.40 4.59
CA ALA A 107 -21.69 -10.64 5.30
C ALA A 107 -23.03 -11.27 4.87
N THR A 108 -24.08 -10.48 4.69
CA THR A 108 -25.39 -10.97 4.22
C THR A 108 -25.28 -11.62 2.85
N ALA A 109 -24.60 -10.96 1.91
CA ALA A 109 -24.39 -11.51 0.57
C ALA A 109 -23.52 -12.78 0.58
N ALA A 110 -22.59 -12.89 1.54
CA ALA A 110 -21.76 -14.08 1.70
C ALA A 110 -22.61 -15.31 2.07
N SER A 111 -23.53 -15.17 3.03
CA SER A 111 -24.47 -16.25 3.40
C SER A 111 -25.26 -16.75 2.18
N GLU A 112 -25.80 -15.83 1.37
CA GLU A 112 -26.52 -16.18 0.14
C GLU A 112 -25.64 -16.82 -0.92
N ALA A 113 -24.38 -16.40 -1.04
CA ALA A 113 -23.42 -17.02 -1.95
C ALA A 113 -23.15 -18.47 -1.55
N LEU A 114 -22.88 -18.74 -0.26
CA LEU A 114 -22.59 -20.10 0.23
C LEU A 114 -23.74 -21.08 -0.03
N ASN A 115 -24.98 -20.62 0.07
CA ASN A 115 -26.17 -21.43 -0.19
C ASN A 115 -26.31 -21.84 -1.68
N LYS A 116 -25.58 -21.22 -2.61
CA LYS A 116 -25.58 -21.59 -4.03
C LYS A 116 -24.64 -22.74 -4.37
N HIS A 117 -23.91 -23.31 -3.41
CA HIS A 117 -22.90 -24.34 -3.67
C HIS A 117 -23.41 -25.51 -4.53
N ALA A 118 -24.55 -26.10 -4.16
CA ALA A 118 -25.12 -27.22 -4.90
C ALA A 118 -25.63 -26.82 -6.30
N HIS A 119 -26.23 -25.62 -6.43
CA HIS A 119 -26.72 -25.10 -7.71
C HIS A 119 -25.58 -24.83 -8.69
N ALA A 120 -24.53 -24.15 -8.24
CA ALA A 120 -23.32 -23.92 -9.02
C ALA A 120 -22.64 -25.24 -9.42
N ALA A 121 -22.57 -26.21 -8.49
CA ALA A 121 -22.04 -27.53 -8.80
C ALA A 121 -22.84 -28.27 -9.89
N GLY A 122 -24.17 -28.23 -9.81
CA GLY A 122 -25.07 -28.84 -10.80
C GLY A 122 -24.99 -28.22 -12.20
N LYS A 123 -24.49 -26.99 -12.31
CA LYS A 123 -24.27 -26.27 -13.58
C LYS A 123 -22.81 -26.24 -14.01
N ASN A 124 -21.92 -26.96 -13.32
CA ASN A 124 -20.48 -27.01 -13.59
C ASN A 124 -19.78 -25.63 -13.50
N VAL A 125 -20.25 -24.76 -12.59
CA VAL A 125 -19.73 -23.40 -12.38
C VAL A 125 -18.97 -23.30 -11.06
N ARG A 126 -17.84 -22.59 -11.06
CA ARG A 126 -17.07 -22.21 -9.86
C ARG A 126 -17.32 -20.75 -9.52
N ILE A 127 -17.58 -20.49 -8.24
CA ILE A 127 -17.72 -19.14 -7.70
C ILE A 127 -16.67 -18.96 -6.61
N TYR A 128 -15.74 -18.04 -6.83
CA TYR A 128 -14.75 -17.59 -5.86
C TYR A 128 -15.23 -16.29 -5.22
N SER A 129 -15.84 -16.40 -4.04
CA SER A 129 -16.54 -15.29 -3.39
C SER A 129 -15.73 -14.65 -2.27
N GLY A 130 -15.74 -13.33 -2.20
CA GLY A 130 -15.01 -12.54 -1.20
C GLY A 130 -13.51 -12.46 -1.47
N MET A 131 -13.10 -12.33 -2.73
CA MET A 131 -11.70 -12.24 -3.15
C MET A 131 -11.21 -10.78 -3.15
N GLY A 132 -11.34 -10.11 -2.01
CA GLY A 132 -11.00 -8.71 -1.82
C GLY A 132 -9.93 -8.45 -0.74
N MET A 133 -9.97 -7.26 -0.12
CA MET A 133 -9.08 -6.94 1.01
C MET A 133 -9.57 -7.59 2.31
N SER A 134 -10.84 -7.35 2.67
CA SER A 134 -11.50 -7.96 3.82
C SER A 134 -12.97 -8.19 3.46
N PRO A 135 -13.36 -9.43 3.12
CA PRO A 135 -12.62 -10.70 3.19
C PRO A 135 -11.61 -10.84 2.03
N GLY A 136 -10.83 -11.92 2.01
CA GLY A 136 -9.87 -12.24 0.94
C GLY A 136 -8.43 -12.23 1.47
N LEU A 137 -7.75 -11.08 1.44
CA LEU A 137 -6.42 -10.97 2.06
C LEU A 137 -6.46 -11.27 3.56
N THR A 138 -7.47 -10.77 4.28
CA THR A 138 -7.64 -11.07 5.70
C THR A 138 -7.87 -12.57 5.93
N SER A 139 -8.64 -13.22 5.07
CA SER A 139 -8.84 -14.68 5.12
C SER A 139 -7.54 -15.46 4.87
N VAL A 140 -6.72 -15.02 3.90
CA VAL A 140 -5.42 -15.63 3.61
C VAL A 140 -4.48 -15.50 4.82
N MET A 141 -4.40 -14.30 5.40
CA MET A 141 -3.59 -14.03 6.59
C MET A 141 -4.10 -14.80 7.81
N LEU A 142 -5.42 -14.86 8.04
CA LEU A 142 -6.03 -15.63 9.13
C LEU A 142 -5.69 -17.11 9.00
N ARG A 143 -5.92 -17.71 7.83
CA ARG A 143 -5.61 -19.10 7.55
C ARG A 143 -4.13 -19.42 7.77
N THR A 144 -3.24 -18.53 7.32
CA THR A 144 -1.79 -18.67 7.52
C THR A 144 -1.40 -18.79 9.00
N LEU A 145 -2.07 -18.07 9.90
CA LEU A 145 -1.83 -18.18 11.34
C LEU A 145 -2.57 -19.36 11.98
N ALA A 146 -3.79 -19.63 11.53
CA ALA A 146 -4.62 -20.70 12.07
C ALA A 146 -4.08 -22.11 11.78
N GLU A 147 -3.53 -22.33 10.59
CA GLU A 147 -2.86 -23.61 10.22
C GLU A 147 -1.57 -23.83 11.02
N LYS A 148 -0.91 -22.74 11.46
CA LYS A 148 0.22 -22.81 12.40
C LYS A 148 -0.22 -23.09 13.85
N LYS A 149 -1.53 -23.21 14.10
CA LYS A 149 -2.14 -23.52 15.41
C LYS A 149 -1.63 -22.61 16.52
N LEU A 150 -1.48 -21.32 16.21
CA LEU A 150 -0.89 -20.38 17.15
C LEU A 150 -1.80 -20.16 18.36
N SER A 151 -3.12 -20.09 18.20
CA SER A 151 -4.05 -20.03 19.33
C SER A 151 -4.60 -21.43 19.66
N ALA A 152 -4.37 -21.91 20.88
CA ALA A 152 -4.99 -23.13 21.39
C ALA A 152 -6.52 -22.98 21.55
N ALA A 153 -6.99 -21.77 21.86
CA ALA A 153 -8.41 -21.44 21.98
C ALA A 153 -9.07 -21.11 20.63
N GLY A 154 -8.31 -21.05 19.53
CA GLY A 154 -8.80 -20.64 18.23
C GLY A 154 -9.22 -19.16 18.16
N VAL A 155 -8.67 -18.30 19.02
CA VAL A 155 -9.01 -16.86 19.04
C VAL A 155 -8.03 -16.11 18.15
N TYR A 156 -8.56 -15.37 17.18
CA TYR A 156 -7.78 -14.50 16.31
C TYR A 156 -8.40 -13.11 16.22
N ARG A 157 -7.58 -12.11 15.94
CA ARG A 157 -7.98 -10.71 15.87
C ARG A 157 -7.43 -10.08 14.61
N ALA A 158 -8.25 -9.28 13.95
CA ALA A 158 -7.82 -8.43 12.84
C ALA A 158 -7.98 -6.95 13.22
N ARG A 159 -6.93 -6.17 12.96
CA ARG A 159 -6.90 -4.71 13.13
C ARG A 159 -6.56 -4.08 11.80
N ILE A 160 -7.51 -3.34 11.27
CA ILE A 160 -7.43 -2.74 9.94
C ILE A 160 -7.42 -1.22 10.10
N CYS A 161 -6.37 -0.57 9.59
CA CYS A 161 -6.29 0.89 9.50
C CYS A 161 -6.37 1.28 8.03
N MET A 162 -7.41 2.03 7.67
CA MET A 162 -7.61 2.51 6.31
C MET A 162 -7.11 3.95 6.16
N GLY A 163 -6.20 4.15 5.22
CA GLY A 163 -5.68 5.47 4.84
C GLY A 163 -6.77 6.37 4.24
N THR A 164 -6.63 7.68 4.42
CA THR A 164 -7.61 8.70 4.02
C THR A 164 -7.28 9.40 2.71
N SER A 165 -6.13 9.10 2.09
CA SER A 165 -5.60 9.77 0.88
C SER A 165 -6.19 9.34 -0.45
N TYR A 166 -7.07 8.34 -0.48
CA TYR A 166 -7.54 7.78 -1.76
C TYR A 166 -8.93 8.26 -2.16
N GLY A 167 -9.74 8.70 -1.19
CA GLY A 167 -11.17 8.99 -1.40
C GLY A 167 -11.94 7.73 -1.79
N GLY A 168 -13.16 7.55 -1.29
CA GLY A 168 -13.91 6.34 -1.57
C GLY A 168 -14.67 6.36 -2.89
N GLY A 169 -14.90 5.20 -3.50
CA GLY A 169 -15.88 5.05 -4.59
C GLY A 169 -17.31 5.32 -4.09
N ARG A 170 -18.27 5.57 -4.99
CA ARG A 170 -19.66 5.91 -4.60
C ARG A 170 -20.37 4.81 -3.81
N SER A 171 -19.93 3.55 -3.92
CA SER A 171 -20.46 2.40 -3.18
C SER A 171 -19.82 2.21 -1.80
N SER A 172 -18.57 2.64 -1.60
CA SER A 172 -17.82 2.41 -0.35
C SER A 172 -18.53 2.93 0.92
N PRO A 173 -19.20 4.09 0.91
CA PRO A 173 -19.98 4.54 2.06
C PRO A 173 -21.12 3.60 2.47
N TYR A 174 -21.71 2.85 1.53
CA TYR A 174 -22.78 1.89 1.86
C TYR A 174 -22.20 0.70 2.64
N ALA A 175 -21.05 0.17 2.21
CA ALA A 175 -20.33 -0.87 2.96
C ALA A 175 -19.92 -0.40 4.37
N MET A 176 -19.54 0.88 4.53
CA MET A 176 -19.29 1.47 5.85
C MET A 176 -20.57 1.51 6.70
N LEU A 177 -21.68 2.03 6.14
CA LEU A 177 -22.95 2.14 6.85
C LEU A 177 -23.54 0.79 7.27
N ASP A 178 -23.34 -0.26 6.47
CA ASP A 178 -23.81 -1.61 6.79
C ASP A 178 -23.19 -2.15 8.08
N ASN A 179 -22.03 -1.62 8.47
CA ASN A 179 -21.29 -1.95 9.69
C ASN A 179 -21.52 -0.97 10.85
N LEU A 180 -22.09 0.22 10.58
CA LEU A 180 -22.43 1.19 11.61
C LEU A 180 -23.83 0.92 12.19
N LYS A 181 -23.97 -0.17 12.93
CA LYS A 181 -25.23 -0.61 13.54
C LYS A 181 -25.09 -0.82 15.04
N ASN A 182 -26.20 -0.67 15.77
CA ASN A 182 -26.25 -0.91 17.22
C ASN A 182 -26.14 -2.40 17.58
N ASP A 183 -26.54 -3.27 16.66
CA ASP A 183 -26.37 -4.71 16.75
C ASP A 183 -25.50 -5.15 15.57
N ILE A 184 -24.44 -5.90 15.85
CA ILE A 184 -23.46 -6.34 14.86
C ILE A 184 -23.32 -7.86 14.89
N LEU A 185 -23.15 -8.46 13.72
CA LEU A 185 -22.87 -9.87 13.59
C LEU A 185 -21.36 -10.09 13.80
N VAL A 186 -21.00 -11.08 14.60
CA VAL A 186 -19.61 -11.48 14.87
C VAL A 186 -19.49 -13.00 14.83
N TYR A 187 -18.26 -13.49 14.66
CA TYR A 187 -17.94 -14.91 14.82
C TYR A 187 -17.33 -15.14 16.20
N GLN A 188 -18.09 -15.82 17.07
CA GLN A 188 -17.70 -16.08 18.46
C GLN A 188 -18.19 -17.46 18.88
N ASP A 189 -17.39 -18.19 19.65
CA ASP A 189 -17.69 -19.55 20.12
C ASP A 189 -18.08 -20.50 18.98
N SER A 190 -17.37 -20.43 17.86
CA SER A 190 -17.56 -21.22 16.63
C SER A 190 -18.90 -21.00 15.92
N ARG A 191 -19.59 -19.88 16.19
CA ARG A 191 -20.88 -19.55 15.59
C ARG A 191 -20.99 -18.08 15.19
N ALA A 192 -21.81 -17.81 14.18
CA ALA A 192 -22.24 -16.46 13.85
C ALA A 192 -23.28 -16.00 14.88
N VAL A 193 -22.99 -14.96 15.64
CA VAL A 193 -23.88 -14.42 16.68
C VAL A 193 -24.07 -12.92 16.51
N LYS A 194 -25.29 -12.45 16.73
CA LYS A 194 -25.59 -11.02 16.78
C LYS A 194 -25.44 -10.53 18.20
N ILE A 195 -24.59 -9.53 18.40
CA ILE A 195 -24.33 -8.90 19.71
C ILE A 195 -24.62 -7.40 19.65
N LYS A 196 -24.78 -6.78 20.81
CA LYS A 196 -24.74 -5.31 20.91
C LYS A 196 -23.35 -4.83 20.51
N ASN A 197 -23.27 -3.88 19.59
CA ASN A 197 -21.99 -3.37 19.08
C ASN A 197 -21.18 -2.76 20.23
N PRO A 198 -20.03 -3.36 20.60
CA PRO A 198 -19.21 -2.85 21.67
C PRO A 198 -18.38 -1.68 21.12
N TRP A 199 -19.00 -0.50 21.07
CA TRP A 199 -18.39 0.74 20.58
C TRP A 199 -17.05 1.06 21.27
N ARG A 200 -16.86 0.59 22.50
CA ARG A 200 -15.58 0.65 23.21
C ARG A 200 -15.47 -0.47 24.25
N ASP A 201 -14.32 -1.12 24.26
CA ASP A 201 -13.87 -2.17 25.18
C ASP A 201 -12.33 -2.24 25.20
N ASP A 202 -11.76 -3.22 25.91
CA ASP A 202 -10.31 -3.40 26.07
C ASP A 202 -9.56 -3.68 24.76
N ASN A 203 -10.27 -4.09 23.72
CA ASN A 203 -9.72 -4.50 22.42
C ASN A 203 -9.86 -3.43 21.34
N SER A 204 -10.42 -2.27 21.69
CA SER A 204 -10.77 -1.20 20.74
C SER A 204 -9.57 -0.36 20.32
N ASP A 205 -8.63 -0.10 21.23
CA ASP A 205 -7.50 0.81 20.99
C ASP A 205 -6.25 0.02 20.55
N PHE A 206 -5.77 0.26 19.32
CA PHE A 206 -4.62 -0.45 18.74
C PHE A 206 -3.52 0.51 18.26
N LEU A 207 -2.24 0.18 18.52
CA LEU A 207 -1.10 0.98 18.04
C LEU A 207 -0.59 0.41 16.71
N PHE A 208 -0.99 1.05 15.61
CA PHE A 208 -0.47 0.71 14.30
C PHE A 208 0.97 1.19 14.13
N THR A 209 1.78 0.41 13.41
CA THR A 209 3.17 0.74 13.08
C THR A 209 3.26 2.14 12.49
N GLY A 210 4.21 2.94 12.98
CA GLY A 210 4.41 4.29 12.49
C GLY A 210 3.43 5.35 13.01
N LYS A 211 2.38 4.98 13.74
CA LYS A 211 1.49 5.91 14.44
C LYS A 211 2.04 6.22 15.85
N ARG A 212 1.90 7.46 16.29
CA ARG A 212 2.35 7.91 17.64
C ARG A 212 1.34 7.62 18.75
N LYS A 213 0.09 7.34 18.41
CA LYS A 213 -1.01 7.10 19.35
C LYS A 213 -1.81 5.90 18.89
N LYS A 214 -2.41 5.20 19.86
CA LYS A 214 -3.42 4.18 19.57
C LYS A 214 -4.59 4.80 18.83
N LEU A 215 -5.10 4.08 17.84
CA LEU A 215 -6.32 4.41 17.11
C LEU A 215 -7.44 3.49 17.59
N THR A 216 -8.63 4.05 17.78
CA THR A 216 -9.80 3.28 18.18
C THR A 216 -10.45 2.68 16.93
N GLY A 217 -10.55 1.35 16.89
CA GLY A 217 -11.28 0.60 15.88
C GLY A 217 -12.71 0.28 16.32
N VAL A 218 -13.63 0.25 15.36
CA VAL A 218 -15.01 -0.23 15.53
C VAL A 218 -15.15 -1.62 14.94
N HIS A 219 -16.06 -2.43 15.49
CA HIS A 219 -16.36 -3.75 14.95
C HIS A 219 -16.79 -3.66 13.48
N TYR A 220 -16.40 -4.67 12.72
CA TYR A 220 -16.68 -4.78 11.30
C TYR A 220 -17.15 -6.21 11.01
N SER A 221 -18.40 -6.35 10.57
CA SER A 221 -19.07 -7.62 10.27
C SER A 221 -18.64 -8.10 8.89
N THR A 222 -17.56 -8.88 8.85
CA THR A 222 -17.03 -9.36 7.58
C THR A 222 -17.69 -10.66 7.09
N PRO A 223 -17.65 -10.93 5.78
CA PRO A 223 -18.03 -12.22 5.19
C PRO A 223 -17.40 -13.47 5.82
N GLU A 224 -16.19 -13.39 6.36
CA GLU A 224 -15.54 -14.55 7.03
C GLU A 224 -16.42 -15.16 8.12
N ILE A 225 -17.32 -14.38 8.74
CA ILE A 225 -18.23 -14.88 9.78
C ILE A 225 -19.05 -16.06 9.28
N TYR A 226 -19.55 -16.02 8.04
CA TYR A 226 -20.37 -17.09 7.48
C TYR A 226 -19.55 -18.25 6.92
N SER A 227 -18.36 -17.98 6.36
CA SER A 227 -17.50 -19.06 5.89
C SER A 227 -16.91 -19.86 7.05
N LEU A 228 -16.52 -19.21 8.15
CA LEU A 228 -16.07 -19.85 9.39
C LEU A 228 -17.19 -20.59 10.13
N ALA A 229 -18.44 -20.11 10.05
CA ALA A 229 -19.60 -20.78 10.64
C ALA A 229 -20.18 -21.90 9.76
N SER A 230 -19.65 -22.08 8.55
CA SER A 230 -20.14 -23.09 7.62
C SER A 230 -19.76 -24.49 8.08
N PRO A 231 -20.63 -25.50 7.93
CA PRO A 231 -20.26 -26.90 8.10
C PRO A 231 -19.12 -27.37 7.17
N ARG A 232 -18.85 -26.63 6.09
CA ARG A 232 -17.76 -26.89 5.15
C ARG A 232 -16.39 -26.39 5.65
N TYR A 233 -16.35 -25.63 6.75
CA TYR A 233 -15.09 -25.11 7.27
C TYR A 233 -14.24 -26.25 7.85
N PRO A 234 -12.98 -26.41 7.41
CA PRO A 234 -12.13 -27.53 7.84
C PRO A 234 -11.48 -27.25 9.20
N HIS A 235 -12.24 -27.42 10.28
CA HIS A 235 -11.79 -27.15 11.65
C HIS A 235 -10.51 -27.92 12.05
N ASP A 236 -10.31 -29.14 11.52
CA ASP A 236 -9.13 -29.97 11.82
C ASP A 236 -7.83 -29.38 11.22
N ARG A 237 -7.96 -28.69 10.07
CA ARG A 237 -6.84 -28.04 9.38
C ARG A 237 -6.48 -26.72 10.05
N ALA A 238 -7.48 -25.90 10.34
CA ALA A 238 -7.31 -24.56 10.88
C ALA A 238 -8.38 -24.28 11.94
N PHE A 239 -8.05 -24.42 13.21
CA PHE A 239 -9.03 -24.17 14.28
C PHE A 239 -9.18 -22.67 14.55
N VAL A 240 -10.38 -22.14 14.29
CA VAL A 240 -10.81 -20.78 14.63
C VAL A 240 -12.15 -20.90 15.36
N SER A 241 -12.18 -20.44 16.60
CA SER A 241 -13.39 -20.37 17.44
C SER A 241 -13.93 -18.94 17.51
N SER A 242 -13.08 -17.93 17.42
CA SER A 242 -13.49 -16.53 17.46
C SER A 242 -12.60 -15.67 16.57
N TYR A 243 -13.22 -14.74 15.84
CA TYR A 243 -12.51 -13.82 14.97
C TYR A 243 -13.01 -12.39 15.16
N ASP A 244 -12.21 -11.58 15.85
CA ASP A 244 -12.53 -10.19 16.22
C ASP A 244 -11.93 -9.21 15.22
N VAL A 245 -12.75 -8.74 14.27
CA VAL A 245 -12.34 -7.81 13.22
C VAL A 245 -12.75 -6.39 13.56
N ARG A 246 -11.76 -5.49 13.56
CA ARG A 246 -12.00 -4.06 13.81
C ARG A 246 -11.30 -3.17 12.80
N CYS A 247 -12.04 -2.17 12.36
CA CYS A 247 -11.61 -1.21 11.36
C CYS A 247 -11.54 0.19 11.97
N THR A 248 -10.51 0.95 11.61
CA THR A 248 -10.43 2.37 11.90
C THR A 248 -10.18 3.15 10.61
N MET A 249 -10.90 4.25 10.45
CA MET A 249 -10.62 5.27 9.45
C MET A 249 -10.03 6.47 10.19
N GLU A 250 -8.79 6.82 9.87
CA GLU A 250 -8.10 7.86 10.61
C GLU A 250 -8.86 9.20 10.54
N GLY A 251 -9.14 9.77 11.71
CA GLY A 251 -9.93 11.00 11.81
C GLY A 251 -11.45 10.82 11.81
N PHE A 252 -11.97 9.59 11.72
CA PHE A 252 -13.41 9.31 11.91
C PHE A 252 -13.70 8.95 13.38
N PRO A 253 -14.38 9.81 14.16
CA PRO A 253 -14.59 9.56 15.57
C PRO A 253 -15.63 8.46 15.81
N VAL A 254 -15.35 7.56 16.77
CA VAL A 254 -16.30 6.51 17.20
C VAL A 254 -17.63 7.09 17.69
N GLY A 255 -17.61 8.28 18.31
CA GLY A 255 -18.85 8.98 18.69
C GLY A 255 -19.74 9.30 17.49
N ALA A 256 -19.16 9.66 16.35
CA ALA A 256 -19.91 9.87 15.11
C ALA A 256 -20.44 8.55 14.55
N ALA A 257 -19.64 7.48 14.60
CA ALA A 257 -20.04 6.13 14.22
C ALA A 257 -21.29 5.66 14.99
N ARG A 258 -21.27 5.82 16.32
CA ARG A 258 -22.37 5.48 17.22
C ARG A 258 -23.61 6.35 16.98
N PHE A 259 -23.42 7.64 16.74
CA PHE A 259 -24.52 8.54 16.40
C PHE A 259 -25.22 8.10 15.11
N ILE A 260 -24.44 7.81 14.06
CA ILE A 260 -24.96 7.30 12.77
C ILE A 260 -25.74 6.00 12.97
N ALA A 261 -25.22 5.08 13.77
CA ALA A 261 -25.91 3.84 14.09
C ALA A 261 -27.25 4.04 14.82
N GLY A 262 -27.34 5.07 15.67
CA GLY A 262 -28.57 5.43 16.36
C GLY A 262 -29.66 5.98 15.43
N ILE A 263 -29.28 6.76 14.42
CA ILE A 263 -30.23 7.37 13.48
C ILE A 263 -30.60 6.47 12.29
N ASN A 264 -29.73 5.54 11.91
CA ASN A 264 -29.87 4.75 10.68
C ASN A 264 -30.31 3.29 10.93
N GLY A 265 -30.96 3.02 12.06
CA GLY A 265 -31.33 1.64 12.45
C GLY A 265 -32.21 0.88 11.44
N SER A 266 -32.98 1.58 10.60
CA SER A 266 -33.84 0.99 9.56
C SER A 266 -33.34 1.17 8.12
N GLY A 267 -32.13 1.72 7.92
CA GLY A 267 -31.59 2.05 6.58
C GLY A 267 -32.32 3.20 5.87
N ARG A 268 -33.32 3.84 6.53
CA ARG A 268 -34.15 4.91 5.94
C ARG A 268 -33.34 6.10 5.42
N PHE A 269 -32.15 6.34 5.96
CA PHE A 269 -31.29 7.46 5.59
C PHE A 269 -30.03 7.05 4.82
N ASP A 270 -29.94 5.79 4.37
CA ASP A 270 -28.74 5.24 3.71
C ASP A 270 -28.21 6.14 2.60
N SER A 271 -29.07 6.52 1.64
CA SER A 271 -28.65 7.35 0.50
C SER A 271 -28.13 8.74 0.92
N VAL A 272 -28.73 9.33 1.95
CA VAL A 272 -28.34 10.66 2.46
C VAL A 272 -27.00 10.59 3.18
N LEU A 273 -26.87 9.62 4.11
CA LEU A 273 -25.66 9.41 4.89
C LEU A 273 -24.49 8.97 4.00
N ALA A 274 -24.74 8.07 3.04
CA ALA A 274 -23.75 7.63 2.07
C ALA A 274 -23.24 8.80 1.23
N GLY A 275 -24.14 9.68 0.77
CA GLY A 275 -23.77 10.90 0.06
C GLY A 275 -22.95 11.88 0.91
N MET A 276 -23.26 12.02 2.19
CA MET A 276 -22.48 12.84 3.14
C MET A 276 -21.07 12.27 3.37
N LEU A 277 -20.97 10.97 3.68
CA LEU A 277 -19.70 10.28 3.88
C LEU A 277 -18.84 10.31 2.62
N TYR A 278 -19.43 10.12 1.44
CA TYR A 278 -18.75 10.25 0.15
C TYR A 278 -18.12 11.64 -0.01
N ARG A 279 -18.91 12.71 0.15
CA ARG A 279 -18.41 14.10 0.03
C ARG A 279 -17.31 14.41 1.05
N SER A 280 -17.48 13.93 2.28
CA SER A 280 -16.47 14.09 3.34
C SER A 280 -15.15 13.39 2.97
N GLY A 281 -15.22 12.13 2.52
CA GLY A 281 -14.06 11.38 2.05
C GLY A 281 -13.35 12.05 0.87
N GLN A 282 -14.11 12.57 -0.10
CA GLN A 282 -13.55 13.30 -1.24
C GLN A 282 -12.86 14.62 -0.83
N LYS A 283 -13.37 15.31 0.19
CA LYS A 283 -12.70 16.50 0.77
C LYS A 283 -11.43 16.12 1.52
N MET A 284 -11.48 15.05 2.32
CA MET A 284 -10.37 14.58 3.13
C MET A 284 -9.18 14.12 2.30
N LYS A 285 -9.42 13.46 1.15
CA LYS A 285 -8.41 13.08 0.15
C LYS A 285 -7.45 14.22 -0.21
N ARG A 286 -7.96 15.46 -0.28
CA ARG A 286 -7.20 16.65 -0.67
C ARG A 286 -6.46 17.31 0.50
N SER A 287 -6.66 16.83 1.73
CA SER A 287 -6.01 17.36 2.93
C SER A 287 -4.50 17.06 2.92
N PRO A 288 -3.64 18.02 3.34
CA PRO A 288 -2.22 17.74 3.56
C PRO A 288 -1.97 16.73 4.69
N LYS A 289 -2.97 16.49 5.55
CA LYS A 289 -2.92 15.51 6.64
C LYS A 289 -3.48 14.13 6.25
N ALA A 290 -3.94 13.97 5.01
CA ALA A 290 -4.47 12.70 4.55
C ALA A 290 -3.34 11.66 4.55
N ASP A 291 -3.50 10.62 5.36
CA ASP A 291 -2.52 9.55 5.50
C ASP A 291 -2.81 8.47 4.44
N PRO A 292 -1.85 8.14 3.56
CA PRO A 292 -2.04 7.13 2.52
C PRO A 292 -1.82 5.69 2.99
N ASP A 293 -1.40 5.49 4.24
CA ASP A 293 -0.99 4.17 4.71
C ASP A 293 -2.20 3.27 5.02
N ASN A 294 -2.15 2.04 4.51
CA ASN A 294 -3.09 0.99 4.91
C ASN A 294 -2.36 -0.12 5.67
N HIS A 295 -3.01 -0.61 6.73
CA HIS A 295 -2.50 -1.67 7.57
C HIS A 295 -3.54 -2.75 7.76
N ILE A 296 -3.11 -4.00 7.69
CA ILE A 296 -3.85 -5.16 8.18
C ILE A 296 -2.92 -5.89 9.14
N VAL A 297 -3.33 -6.05 10.39
CA VAL A 297 -2.61 -6.86 11.37
C VAL A 297 -3.53 -7.98 11.81
N ILE A 298 -3.10 -9.22 11.66
CA ILE A 298 -3.81 -10.38 12.21
C ILE A 298 -2.92 -11.06 13.23
N TYR A 299 -3.50 -11.40 14.39
CA TYR A 299 -2.75 -12.01 15.49
C TYR A 299 -3.61 -12.94 16.34
N PRO A 300 -2.99 -13.95 16.98
CA PRO A 300 -3.68 -14.87 17.88
C PRO A 300 -3.93 -14.24 19.26
N ASP A 301 -5.01 -14.64 19.90
CA ASP A 301 -5.33 -14.29 21.29
C ASP A 301 -5.32 -12.76 21.53
N ASN A 302 -4.49 -12.28 22.46
CA ASN A 302 -4.23 -10.85 22.68
C ASN A 302 -2.74 -10.52 22.50
N ASP A 303 -2.00 -11.34 21.74
CA ASP A 303 -0.56 -11.22 21.54
C ASP A 303 -0.26 -10.83 20.09
N ASP A 304 -0.11 -9.53 19.86
CA ASP A 304 0.12 -8.98 18.53
C ASP A 304 1.55 -9.21 18.01
N ASP A 305 2.54 -9.46 18.89
CA ASP A 305 3.91 -9.78 18.48
C ASP A 305 4.00 -11.11 17.73
N ARG A 306 3.09 -12.04 18.05
CA ARG A 306 2.92 -13.33 17.36
C ARG A 306 2.13 -13.24 16.06
N GLY A 307 1.69 -12.04 15.67
CA GLY A 307 0.93 -11.80 14.46
C GLY A 307 1.75 -11.62 13.20
N ILE A 308 1.03 -11.39 12.11
CA ILE A 308 1.56 -10.93 10.82
C ILE A 308 0.90 -9.61 10.43
N MET A 309 1.66 -8.80 9.70
CA MET A 309 1.26 -7.46 9.27
C MET A 309 1.41 -7.34 7.77
N LEU A 310 0.48 -6.66 7.14
CA LEU A 310 0.55 -6.12 5.79
C LEU A 310 0.50 -4.59 5.91
N PHE A 311 1.50 -3.89 5.35
CA PHE A 311 1.63 -2.44 5.50
C PHE A 311 2.30 -1.78 4.27
N GLY A 312 1.66 -0.75 3.71
CA GLY A 312 2.30 0.15 2.77
C GLY A 312 1.43 1.32 2.30
N ASN A 313 2.01 2.10 1.40
CA ASN A 313 1.35 3.18 0.66
C ASN A 313 0.54 2.59 -0.52
N VAL A 314 -0.45 1.79 -0.17
CA VAL A 314 -1.37 1.10 -1.07
C VAL A 314 -2.78 1.36 -0.57
N SER A 315 -3.74 1.61 -1.46
CA SER A 315 -5.12 1.82 -1.03
C SER A 315 -5.84 0.50 -0.74
N SER A 316 -6.94 0.55 0.02
CA SER A 316 -7.83 -0.60 0.16
C SER A 316 -8.38 -1.11 -1.18
N TYR A 317 -8.51 -0.24 -2.19
CA TYR A 317 -8.91 -0.62 -3.55
C TYR A 317 -7.82 -1.38 -4.30
N ASP A 318 -6.54 -0.99 -4.12
CA ASP A 318 -5.42 -1.73 -4.72
C ASP A 318 -5.29 -3.11 -4.08
N LEU A 319 -5.42 -3.19 -2.75
CA LEU A 319 -5.38 -4.47 -2.04
C LEU A 319 -6.53 -5.39 -2.46
N THR A 320 -7.74 -4.84 -2.60
CA THR A 320 -8.90 -5.59 -3.11
C THR A 320 -8.68 -6.06 -4.54
N ALA A 321 -8.20 -5.17 -5.42
CA ALA A 321 -7.93 -5.51 -6.81
C ALA A 321 -6.79 -6.52 -6.97
N ALA A 322 -5.73 -6.42 -6.14
CA ALA A 322 -4.62 -7.36 -6.15
C ALA A 322 -5.05 -8.77 -5.77
N MET A 323 -5.95 -8.91 -4.78
CA MET A 323 -6.53 -10.21 -4.43
C MET A 323 -7.35 -10.79 -5.59
N ALA A 324 -8.28 -10.02 -6.15
CA ALA A 324 -9.10 -10.47 -7.27
C ALA A 324 -8.24 -10.86 -8.49
N ALA A 325 -7.22 -10.05 -8.79
CA ALA A 325 -6.29 -10.32 -9.89
C ALA A 325 -5.39 -11.52 -9.60
N ALA A 326 -4.96 -11.75 -8.35
CA ALA A 326 -4.19 -12.95 -7.98
C ALA A 326 -5.01 -14.24 -8.15
N VAL A 327 -6.29 -14.23 -7.79
CA VAL A 327 -7.18 -15.37 -8.05
C VAL A 327 -7.43 -15.54 -9.55
N THR A 328 -7.55 -14.43 -10.29
CA THR A 328 -7.67 -14.45 -11.75
C THR A 328 -6.43 -15.05 -12.41
N ASP A 329 -5.22 -14.71 -11.94
CA ASP A 329 -3.97 -15.34 -12.40
C ASP A 329 -4.03 -16.85 -12.22
N CYS A 330 -4.45 -17.30 -11.04
CA CYS A 330 -4.56 -18.73 -10.75
C CYS A 330 -5.62 -19.43 -11.61
N TRP A 331 -6.72 -18.75 -11.93
CA TRP A 331 -7.76 -19.27 -12.80
C TRP A 331 -7.26 -19.39 -14.25
N ILE A 332 -6.57 -18.37 -14.79
CA ILE A 332 -5.97 -18.36 -16.13
C ILE A 332 -4.91 -19.47 -16.25
N ASP A 333 -4.07 -19.61 -15.23
CA ASP A 333 -2.99 -20.61 -15.19
C ASP A 333 -3.51 -22.04 -14.92
N GLY A 334 -4.81 -22.20 -14.63
CA GLY A 334 -5.41 -23.50 -14.29
C GLY A 334 -4.92 -24.08 -12.96
N SER A 335 -4.38 -23.25 -12.07
CA SER A 335 -3.82 -23.67 -10.78
C SER A 335 -4.85 -23.73 -9.65
N LEU A 336 -6.12 -23.40 -9.93
CA LEU A 336 -7.23 -23.59 -9.02
C LEU A 336 -7.87 -24.97 -9.29
N SER A 337 -7.85 -25.85 -8.28
CA SER A 337 -8.25 -27.26 -8.43
C SER A 337 -9.57 -27.61 -7.74
N GLU A 338 -10.35 -26.60 -7.37
CA GLU A 338 -11.69 -26.80 -6.83
C GLU A 338 -12.62 -27.48 -7.85
N LYS A 339 -13.49 -28.35 -7.33
CA LYS A 339 -14.65 -28.82 -8.08
C LYS A 339 -15.64 -27.67 -8.31
N PRO A 340 -16.58 -27.78 -9.25
CA PRO A 340 -17.69 -26.83 -9.35
C PRO A 340 -18.41 -26.61 -8.02
N GLY A 341 -18.76 -25.36 -7.72
CA GLY A 341 -19.32 -24.94 -6.44
C GLY A 341 -18.85 -23.56 -5.99
N VAL A 342 -19.21 -23.17 -4.77
CA VAL A 342 -18.87 -21.87 -4.18
C VAL A 342 -17.72 -21.99 -3.16
N TYR A 343 -16.73 -21.09 -3.25
CA TYR A 343 -15.50 -21.10 -2.46
C TYR A 343 -15.12 -19.69 -1.99
N SER A 344 -15.06 -19.50 -0.69
CA SER A 344 -14.26 -18.43 -0.06
C SER A 344 -12.85 -18.98 0.21
N VAL A 345 -11.90 -18.11 0.58
CA VAL A 345 -10.50 -18.51 0.83
C VAL A 345 -10.40 -19.64 1.86
N GLU A 346 -11.28 -19.65 2.86
CA GLU A 346 -11.32 -20.66 3.93
C GLU A 346 -11.59 -22.07 3.40
N PHE A 347 -12.24 -22.20 2.23
CA PHE A 347 -12.61 -23.47 1.61
C PHE A 347 -11.66 -23.92 0.50
N LEU A 348 -10.67 -23.09 0.12
CA LEU A 348 -9.67 -23.50 -0.87
C LEU A 348 -8.91 -24.72 -0.38
N ASN A 349 -8.57 -25.64 -1.28
CA ASN A 349 -7.61 -26.69 -0.95
C ASN A 349 -6.19 -26.10 -0.83
N ASP A 350 -5.23 -26.91 -0.42
CA ASP A 350 -3.89 -26.44 -0.08
C ASP A 350 -3.10 -25.98 -1.32
N ASP A 351 -3.29 -26.65 -2.47
CA ASP A 351 -2.64 -26.30 -3.72
C ASP A 351 -3.14 -24.96 -4.27
N SER A 352 -4.46 -24.77 -4.33
CA SER A 352 -5.08 -23.52 -4.75
C SER A 352 -4.71 -22.38 -3.80
N PHE A 353 -4.72 -22.62 -2.49
CA PHE A 353 -4.32 -21.63 -1.49
C PHE A 353 -2.86 -21.20 -1.68
N ALA A 354 -1.96 -22.16 -1.82
CA ALA A 354 -0.55 -21.87 -2.07
C ALA A 354 -0.33 -21.15 -3.41
N ALA A 355 -1.12 -21.47 -4.44
CA ALA A 355 -1.09 -20.77 -5.72
C ALA A 355 -1.52 -19.30 -5.57
N VAL A 356 -2.61 -19.03 -4.85
CA VAL A 356 -3.08 -17.66 -4.57
C VAL A 356 -2.05 -16.88 -3.75
N VAL A 357 -1.43 -17.47 -2.73
CA VAL A 357 -0.36 -16.83 -1.96
C VAL A 357 0.84 -16.48 -2.85
N ARG A 358 1.27 -17.39 -3.74
CA ARG A 358 2.34 -17.10 -4.72
C ARG A 358 1.94 -16.02 -5.72
N ALA A 359 0.69 -15.99 -6.16
CA ALA A 359 0.20 -14.96 -7.08
C ALA A 359 0.15 -13.58 -6.42
N LEU A 360 -0.29 -13.50 -5.15
CA LEU A 360 -0.21 -12.28 -4.34
C LEU A 360 1.23 -11.82 -4.16
N ASP A 361 2.15 -12.73 -3.84
CA ASP A 361 3.56 -12.41 -3.68
C ASP A 361 4.17 -11.82 -4.95
N ARG A 362 3.89 -12.41 -6.12
CA ARG A 362 4.30 -11.87 -7.43
C ARG A 362 3.70 -10.50 -7.75
N ARG A 363 2.56 -10.16 -7.14
CA ARG A 363 1.92 -8.84 -7.22
C ARG A 363 2.40 -7.87 -6.15
N ASN A 364 3.50 -8.21 -5.47
CA ASN A 364 4.07 -7.43 -4.37
C ASN A 364 3.10 -7.23 -3.19
N VAL A 365 2.24 -8.22 -2.95
CA VAL A 365 1.33 -8.25 -1.80
C VAL A 365 1.74 -9.40 -0.88
N PHE A 366 2.45 -9.05 0.19
CA PHE A 366 2.95 -10.00 1.18
C PHE A 366 2.97 -9.39 2.58
N TRP A 367 3.02 -10.25 3.60
CA TRP A 367 3.04 -9.86 5.00
C TRP A 367 4.36 -10.25 5.67
N LYS A 368 4.68 -9.53 6.75
CA LYS A 368 5.85 -9.79 7.60
C LYS A 368 5.40 -10.12 9.04
N PRO A 369 6.15 -10.92 9.80
CA PRO A 369 5.91 -11.09 11.24
C PRO A 369 5.97 -9.74 11.97
N VAL A 370 5.03 -9.50 12.89
CA VAL A 370 4.96 -8.22 13.64
C VAL A 370 6.23 -7.99 14.47
N ALA A 371 6.73 -9.04 15.12
CA ALA A 371 7.96 -8.97 15.91
C ALA A 371 9.21 -8.56 15.08
N GLU A 372 9.26 -8.93 13.80
CA GLU A 372 10.35 -8.51 12.90
C GLU A 372 10.21 -7.05 12.49
N VAL A 373 8.99 -6.63 12.12
CA VAL A 373 8.68 -5.24 11.78
C VAL A 373 9.00 -4.29 12.92
N ARG A 374 8.71 -4.67 14.18
CA ARG A 374 9.02 -3.85 15.37
C ARG A 374 10.51 -3.68 15.64
N LYS A 375 11.34 -4.64 15.22
CA LYS A 375 12.81 -4.56 15.32
C LYS A 375 13.43 -3.75 14.19
N SER A 376 12.72 -3.64 13.06
CA SER A 376 13.16 -2.91 11.87
C SER A 376 12.76 -1.43 11.94
N GLY A 377 13.75 -0.55 12.15
CA GLY A 377 13.52 0.91 12.09
C GLY A 377 13.07 1.42 10.71
N TRP A 378 13.21 0.59 9.67
CA TRP A 378 12.99 0.94 8.27
C TRP A 378 11.54 0.70 7.89
N ASP A 379 10.93 -0.38 8.39
CA ASP A 379 9.58 -0.83 8.03
C ASP A 379 8.47 0.12 8.54
N GLN A 380 8.80 1.20 9.26
CA GLN A 380 7.86 2.23 9.69
C GLN A 380 7.12 2.96 8.56
N TRP A 381 7.60 2.84 7.31
CA TRP A 381 6.99 3.39 6.09
C TRP A 381 6.25 2.35 5.24
N GLY A 382 6.21 1.11 5.71
CA GLY A 382 5.66 -0.02 4.97
C GLY A 382 6.55 -0.45 3.81
N TRP A 383 6.17 -1.54 3.17
CA TRP A 383 6.97 -2.20 2.13
C TRP A 383 6.18 -2.52 0.86
N LEU A 384 4.87 -2.36 0.88
CA LEU A 384 4.03 -2.62 -0.28
C LEU A 384 4.05 -1.43 -1.23
N GLU A 385 4.14 -1.75 -2.51
CA GLU A 385 4.04 -0.80 -3.62
C GLU A 385 2.83 -1.12 -4.47
N ARG A 386 2.23 -0.07 -5.03
CA ARG A 386 1.14 -0.19 -5.99
C ARG A 386 1.73 -0.60 -7.34
N ASN A 387 1.03 -1.46 -8.07
CA ASN A 387 1.32 -1.72 -9.48
C ASN A 387 2.77 -2.16 -9.78
N ALA A 388 3.40 -2.92 -8.88
CA ALA A 388 4.81 -3.30 -8.95
C ALA A 388 5.10 -4.44 -9.95
N HIS A 389 4.64 -4.30 -11.19
CA HIS A 389 4.98 -5.18 -12.31
C HIS A 389 6.01 -4.54 -13.25
N ASP A 390 6.11 -3.22 -13.25
CA ASP A 390 7.08 -2.42 -14.00
C ASP A 390 7.75 -1.42 -13.06
N VAL A 391 9.05 -1.23 -13.25
CA VAL A 391 9.85 -0.23 -12.52
C VAL A 391 9.28 1.18 -12.71
N SER A 392 8.76 1.51 -13.90
CA SER A 392 8.22 2.83 -14.19
C SER A 392 6.95 3.16 -13.40
N ALA A 393 6.24 2.14 -12.93
CA ALA A 393 5.02 2.25 -12.14
C ALA A 393 5.29 2.36 -10.63
N LEU A 394 6.53 2.17 -10.18
CA LEU A 394 6.89 2.30 -8.76
C LEU A 394 6.75 3.74 -8.27
N ARG A 395 6.53 3.89 -6.97
CA ARG A 395 6.42 5.21 -6.36
C ARG A 395 7.65 6.08 -6.66
N HIS A 396 7.40 7.34 -6.99
CA HIS A 396 8.42 8.35 -7.23
C HIS A 396 9.43 8.02 -8.35
N TYR A 397 9.13 7.08 -9.24
CA TYR A 397 9.94 6.86 -10.43
C TYR A 397 10.04 8.15 -11.25
N GLY A 398 11.26 8.56 -11.63
CA GLY A 398 11.49 9.81 -12.37
C GLY A 398 11.23 11.08 -11.57
N GLU A 399 11.13 10.99 -10.25
CA GLU A 399 10.98 12.14 -9.34
C GLU A 399 12.24 12.34 -8.49
N ASN A 400 12.32 13.49 -7.81
CA ASN A 400 13.32 13.77 -6.78
C ASN A 400 12.65 14.27 -5.50
N TRP A 401 13.44 14.45 -4.44
CA TRP A 401 12.95 14.88 -3.13
C TRP A 401 12.06 16.13 -3.16
N TYR A 402 12.33 17.05 -4.09
CA TYR A 402 11.64 18.34 -4.20
C TYR A 402 10.48 18.36 -5.19
N SER A 403 10.28 17.30 -5.97
CA SER A 403 9.16 17.17 -6.90
C SER A 403 8.03 16.28 -6.35
N VAL A 404 8.30 15.48 -5.31
CA VAL A 404 7.29 14.63 -4.67
C VAL A 404 6.47 15.35 -3.61
N ARG A 405 5.25 14.85 -3.38
CA ARG A 405 4.45 15.26 -2.23
C ARG A 405 4.90 14.50 -0.97
N ILE A 406 5.55 15.22 -0.06
CA ILE A 406 6.06 14.65 1.19
C ILE A 406 4.96 14.03 2.06
N HIS A 407 5.27 12.86 2.65
CA HIS A 407 4.39 12.15 3.56
C HIS A 407 3.94 13.03 4.75
N PRO A 408 2.66 13.03 5.16
CA PRO A 408 2.20 13.82 6.31
C PRO A 408 2.93 13.50 7.62
N ARG A 409 3.40 12.25 7.76
CA ARG A 409 4.17 11.78 8.93
C ARG A 409 5.64 12.21 8.91
N MET A 410 6.18 12.71 7.78
CA MET A 410 7.61 13.01 7.62
C MET A 410 8.13 13.96 8.69
N LYS A 411 7.45 15.08 8.89
CA LYS A 411 7.82 16.08 9.90
C LYS A 411 7.92 15.49 11.30
N ASN A 412 7.02 14.58 11.64
CA ASN A 412 7.03 13.92 12.95
C ASN A 412 8.25 13.00 13.07
N VAL A 413 8.55 12.20 12.04
CA VAL A 413 9.71 11.31 12.03
C VAL A 413 11.02 12.12 12.13
N GLN A 414 11.17 13.18 11.34
CA GLN A 414 12.31 14.09 11.40
C GLN A 414 12.49 14.70 12.81
N THR A 415 11.38 15.10 13.44
CA THR A 415 11.40 15.66 14.81
C THR A 415 11.84 14.62 15.84
N ASP A 416 11.37 13.37 15.72
CA ASP A 416 11.73 12.29 16.64
C ASP A 416 13.21 11.92 16.50
N ILE A 417 13.72 11.85 15.26
CA ILE A 417 15.15 11.62 14.97
C ILE A 417 16.00 12.76 15.55
N LEU A 418 15.61 14.02 15.33
CA LEU A 418 16.31 15.16 15.92
C LEU A 418 16.38 15.04 17.44
N TYR A 419 15.27 14.77 18.12
CA TYR A 419 15.25 14.69 19.58
C TYR A 419 15.97 13.46 20.15
N ALA A 420 16.08 12.37 19.40
CA ALA A 420 16.88 11.21 19.77
C ALA A 420 18.39 11.39 19.51
N SER A 421 18.75 12.32 18.61
CA SER A 421 20.11 12.50 18.11
C SER A 421 21.13 12.94 19.17
N SER A 422 22.39 12.59 18.90
CA SER A 422 23.55 13.08 19.64
C SER A 422 23.70 14.61 19.57
N VAL A 423 23.25 15.23 18.46
CA VAL A 423 23.18 16.70 18.30
C VAL A 423 22.28 17.33 19.37
N TRP A 424 21.06 16.81 19.54
CA TRP A 424 20.12 17.37 20.50
C TRP A 424 20.56 17.16 21.94
N LYS A 425 21.16 15.99 22.25
CA LYS A 425 21.77 15.73 23.56
C LYS A 425 22.84 16.76 23.90
N GLU A 426 23.72 17.10 22.95
CA GLU A 426 24.76 18.11 23.12
C GLU A 426 24.18 19.53 23.31
N ILE A 427 23.10 19.86 22.60
CA ILE A 427 22.40 21.14 22.79
C ILE A 427 21.80 21.22 24.19
N ARG A 428 21.13 20.16 24.64
CA ARG A 428 20.42 20.10 25.93
C ARG A 428 21.34 19.99 27.14
N SER A 429 22.57 19.50 26.98
CA SER A 429 23.56 19.47 28.06
C SER A 429 24.04 20.88 28.42
N ARG A 430 24.12 21.79 27.43
CA ARG A 430 24.65 23.16 27.59
C ARG A 430 23.59 24.25 27.74
N TYR A 431 22.43 24.07 27.10
CA TYR A 431 21.37 25.07 27.04
C TYR A 431 20.07 24.56 27.66
N LYS A 432 19.54 25.30 28.64
CA LYS A 432 18.26 25.04 29.32
C LYS A 432 17.42 26.31 29.41
N GLY A 433 16.10 26.14 29.56
CA GLY A 433 15.15 27.25 29.77
C GLY A 433 15.30 28.37 28.73
N MET A 434 15.39 29.61 29.20
CA MET A 434 15.52 30.81 28.35
C MET A 434 16.72 30.78 27.41
N ARG A 435 17.84 30.17 27.80
CA ARG A 435 19.03 30.08 26.92
C ARG A 435 18.77 29.23 25.67
N LEU A 436 17.91 28.22 25.78
CA LEU A 436 17.50 27.40 24.64
C LEU A 436 16.57 28.18 23.70
N VAL A 437 15.71 29.05 24.24
CA VAL A 437 14.86 29.96 23.44
C VAL A 437 15.72 30.94 22.65
N PHE A 438 16.72 31.57 23.30
CA PHE A 438 17.66 32.46 22.61
C PHE A 438 18.48 31.74 21.54
N LEU A 439 18.88 30.48 21.77
CA LEU A 439 19.55 29.67 20.75
C LEU A 439 18.64 29.45 19.53
N GLY A 440 17.34 29.15 19.76
CA GLY A 440 16.35 29.04 18.70
C GLY A 440 16.18 30.34 17.89
N LEU A 441 16.11 31.49 18.55
CA LEU A 441 16.06 32.80 17.88
C LEU A 441 17.33 33.07 17.06
N LYS A 442 18.51 32.73 17.60
CA LYS A 442 19.78 32.84 16.88
C LYS A 442 19.79 31.94 15.64
N MET A 443 19.27 30.71 15.73
CA MET A 443 19.10 29.79 14.60
C MET A 443 18.20 30.40 13.52
N MET A 444 17.03 30.93 13.90
CA MET A 444 16.10 31.54 12.96
C MET A 444 16.73 32.75 12.24
N ASN A 445 17.49 33.57 12.96
CA ASN A 445 18.19 34.72 12.36
C ASN A 445 19.29 34.27 11.39
N ARG A 446 20.06 33.22 11.71
CA ARG A 446 21.03 32.63 10.78
C ARG A 446 20.35 32.07 9.55
N TRP A 447 19.26 31.32 9.73
CA TRP A 447 18.52 30.73 8.63
C TRP A 447 17.99 31.77 7.65
N ARG A 448 17.41 32.88 8.14
CA ARG A 448 16.98 34.00 7.30
C ARG A 448 18.14 34.60 6.50
N ARG A 449 19.33 34.76 7.12
CA ARG A 449 20.53 35.24 6.42
C ARG A 449 20.98 34.24 5.36
N SER A 450 21.06 32.95 5.68
CA SER A 450 21.43 31.89 4.73
C SER A 450 20.51 31.89 3.50
N VAL A 451 19.19 31.96 3.71
CA VAL A 451 18.21 32.05 2.62
C VAL A 451 18.39 33.33 1.79
N SER A 452 18.70 34.46 2.44
CA SER A 452 18.99 35.72 1.73
C SER A 452 20.29 35.66 0.91
N THR A 453 21.34 35.02 1.42
CA THR A 453 22.62 34.85 0.73
C THR A 453 22.48 34.02 -0.56
N LEU A 454 21.52 33.10 -0.57
CA LEU A 454 21.27 32.16 -1.67
C LEU A 454 20.04 32.54 -2.52
N LYS A 455 19.62 33.82 -2.46
CA LYS A 455 18.40 34.29 -3.13
C LYS A 455 18.46 34.13 -4.64
N ASP A 456 19.65 34.26 -5.24
CA ASP A 456 19.88 34.05 -6.67
C ASP A 456 19.57 32.61 -7.11
N ILE A 457 19.90 31.62 -6.28
CA ILE A 457 19.55 30.21 -6.53
C ILE A 457 18.07 29.98 -6.22
N GLY A 458 17.60 30.43 -5.06
CA GLY A 458 16.22 30.22 -4.63
C GLY A 458 15.18 30.88 -5.54
N GLY A 459 15.58 31.89 -6.32
CA GLY A 459 14.76 32.58 -7.31
C GLY A 459 14.55 31.80 -8.62
N LYS A 460 15.30 30.72 -8.88
CA LYS A 460 15.19 29.93 -10.13
C LYS A 460 13.89 29.13 -10.25
N GLY A 461 13.17 28.91 -9.14
CA GLY A 461 11.86 28.24 -9.15
C GLY A 461 11.47 27.62 -7.81
N PRO A 462 10.26 27.04 -7.71
CA PRO A 462 9.74 26.50 -6.45
C PRO A 462 10.63 25.42 -5.82
N MET A 463 11.17 24.50 -6.63
CA MET A 463 12.05 23.42 -6.15
C MET A 463 13.37 23.97 -5.59
N HIS A 464 14.01 24.92 -6.29
CA HIS A 464 15.21 25.59 -5.80
C HIS A 464 14.94 26.40 -4.52
N SER A 465 13.78 27.04 -4.42
CA SER A 465 13.36 27.76 -3.22
C SER A 465 13.20 26.82 -2.02
N ALA A 466 12.62 25.63 -2.22
CA ALA A 466 12.51 24.60 -1.19
C ALA A 466 13.90 24.08 -0.77
N LEU A 467 14.74 23.73 -1.74
CA LEU A 467 16.13 23.29 -1.52
C LEU A 467 16.93 24.31 -0.69
N VAL A 468 16.90 25.60 -1.07
CA VAL A 468 17.61 26.67 -0.34
C VAL A 468 17.09 26.82 1.09
N LYS A 469 15.78 26.67 1.32
CA LYS A 469 15.21 26.71 2.67
C LYS A 469 15.73 25.55 3.52
N ASP A 470 15.71 24.33 2.99
CA ASP A 470 16.15 23.14 3.73
C ASP A 470 17.65 23.16 4.01
N MET A 471 18.47 23.40 2.97
CA MET A 471 19.93 23.46 3.13
C MET A 471 20.36 24.64 4.00
N GLY A 472 19.69 25.79 3.87
CA GLY A 472 19.92 26.94 4.73
C GLY A 472 19.58 26.65 6.20
N MET A 473 18.50 25.90 6.46
CA MET A 473 18.10 25.50 7.82
C MET A 473 19.13 24.54 8.41
N PHE A 474 19.51 23.51 7.64
CA PHE A 474 20.48 22.51 8.06
C PHE A 474 21.85 23.12 8.35
N ALA A 475 22.39 23.95 7.44
CA ALA A 475 23.66 24.65 7.62
C ALA A 475 23.62 25.64 8.79
N SER A 476 22.48 26.31 9.02
CA SER A 476 22.32 27.20 10.17
C SER A 476 22.37 26.44 11.49
N GLY A 477 21.69 25.30 11.60
CA GLY A 477 21.79 24.40 12.75
C GLY A 477 23.23 23.92 12.95
N TYR A 478 23.86 23.42 11.89
CA TYR A 478 25.24 22.95 11.92
C TYR A 478 26.19 24.03 12.42
N SER A 479 26.11 25.24 11.87
CA SER A 479 26.98 26.36 12.25
C SER A 479 26.88 26.69 13.74
N LEU A 480 25.70 26.57 14.35
CA LEU A 480 25.53 26.82 15.78
C LEU A 480 26.24 25.75 16.61
N VAL A 481 26.08 24.49 16.22
CA VAL A 481 26.73 23.38 16.92
C VAL A 481 28.24 23.43 16.70
N ARG A 482 28.71 23.79 15.50
CA ARG A 482 30.12 24.06 15.21
C ARG A 482 30.71 25.12 16.14
N ASP A 483 30.00 26.23 16.35
CA ASP A 483 30.46 27.27 17.30
C ASP A 483 30.49 26.76 18.75
N MET A 484 29.64 25.79 19.09
CA MET A 484 29.55 25.23 20.44
C MET A 484 30.65 24.20 20.73
N VAL A 485 30.93 23.30 19.79
CA VAL A 485 31.76 22.11 20.04
C VAL A 485 32.99 21.99 19.15
N GLY A 486 33.22 22.96 18.27
CA GLY A 486 34.29 22.91 17.27
C GLY A 486 33.89 22.12 16.02
N LYS A 487 34.67 22.31 14.95
CA LYS A 487 34.41 21.76 13.61
C LYS A 487 34.34 20.24 13.61
N ASP A 488 35.40 19.57 14.05
CA ASP A 488 35.54 18.11 13.90
C ASP A 488 34.42 17.35 14.62
N ARG A 489 34.10 17.77 15.85
CA ARG A 489 32.99 17.18 16.61
C ARG A 489 31.64 17.47 15.97
N ALA A 490 31.40 18.70 15.52
CA ALA A 490 30.14 19.07 14.89
C ALA A 490 29.89 18.30 13.58
N VAL A 491 30.92 18.08 12.76
CA VAL A 491 30.83 17.28 11.53
C VAL A 491 30.39 15.86 11.86
N GLY A 492 31.02 15.21 12.84
CA GLY A 492 30.64 13.86 13.25
C GLY A 492 29.18 13.77 13.70
N LEU A 493 28.75 14.69 14.55
CA LEU A 493 27.37 14.73 15.07
C LEU A 493 26.33 14.96 13.97
N TYR A 494 26.58 15.90 13.06
CA TYR A 494 25.65 16.20 11.97
C TYR A 494 25.67 15.12 10.88
N ARG A 495 26.81 14.48 10.61
CA ARG A 495 26.88 13.34 9.69
C ARG A 495 26.05 12.17 10.20
N GLU A 496 26.19 11.80 11.48
CA GLU A 496 25.38 10.75 12.11
C GLU A 496 23.88 11.07 12.00
N MET A 497 23.48 12.28 12.39
CA MET A 497 22.08 12.71 12.34
C MET A 497 21.55 12.75 10.90
N PHE A 498 22.32 13.28 9.95
CA PHE A 498 21.94 13.38 8.54
C PHE A 498 21.75 12.01 7.91
N LEU A 499 22.70 11.09 8.10
CA LEU A 499 22.58 9.73 7.54
C LEU A 499 21.43 8.94 8.19
N THR A 500 21.16 9.17 9.49
CA THR A 500 20.01 8.54 10.17
C THR A 500 18.67 9.09 9.64
N ALA A 501 18.55 10.42 9.51
CA ALA A 501 17.35 11.06 8.97
C ALA A 501 17.14 10.69 7.50
N GLY A 502 18.19 10.87 6.69
CA GLY A 502 18.23 10.56 5.27
C GLY A 502 17.87 9.10 4.98
N GLY A 503 18.48 8.13 5.70
CA GLY A 503 18.13 6.72 5.52
C GLY A 503 16.64 6.44 5.80
N SER A 504 16.05 7.07 6.83
CA SER A 504 14.62 6.96 7.09
C SER A 504 13.77 7.66 6.01
N GLU A 505 14.18 8.83 5.53
CA GLU A 505 13.50 9.59 4.48
C GLU A 505 13.50 8.82 3.15
N MET A 506 14.64 8.23 2.81
CA MET A 506 14.85 7.46 1.59
C MET A 506 14.20 6.08 1.63
N CYS A 507 13.96 5.50 2.81
CA CYS A 507 13.05 4.36 2.97
C CYS A 507 11.63 4.64 2.50
N TRP A 508 11.14 5.86 2.71
CA TRP A 508 9.84 6.29 2.22
C TRP A 508 9.92 6.68 0.74
N PHE A 509 10.98 7.40 0.35
CA PHE A 509 11.13 7.89 -1.02
C PHE A 509 11.31 6.74 -2.01
N MET A 510 12.31 5.88 -1.81
CA MET A 510 12.63 4.78 -2.71
C MET A 510 11.86 3.50 -2.35
N PRO A 511 11.54 2.64 -3.33
CA PRO A 511 10.97 1.32 -3.07
C PRO A 511 11.86 0.43 -2.21
N ARG A 512 11.28 -0.68 -1.73
CA ARG A 512 11.99 -1.69 -0.96
C ARG A 512 12.79 -2.64 -1.84
N PRO A 513 13.93 -3.18 -1.35
CA PRO A 513 14.66 -4.21 -2.09
C PRO A 513 13.78 -5.44 -2.37
N GLU A 514 12.88 -5.79 -1.46
CA GLU A 514 11.89 -6.86 -1.67
C GLU A 514 10.99 -6.61 -2.90
N THR A 515 10.65 -5.36 -3.19
CA THR A 515 9.91 -4.99 -4.40
C THR A 515 10.76 -5.20 -5.64
N PHE A 516 12.00 -4.68 -5.65
CA PHE A 516 12.90 -4.84 -6.80
C PHE A 516 13.17 -6.31 -7.13
N LYS A 517 13.34 -7.16 -6.10
CA LYS A 517 13.51 -8.62 -6.24
C LYS A 517 12.34 -9.31 -6.96
N ARG A 518 11.14 -8.73 -6.93
CA ARG A 518 9.91 -9.30 -7.54
C ARG A 518 9.66 -8.81 -8.96
N LEU A 519 10.39 -7.80 -9.42
CA LEU A 519 10.29 -7.34 -10.80
C LEU A 519 10.94 -8.33 -11.77
N PRO A 520 10.53 -8.37 -13.05
CA PRO A 520 11.06 -9.32 -14.03
C PRO A 520 12.60 -9.28 -14.16
N ASN A 521 13.19 -8.07 -14.16
CA ASN A 521 14.63 -7.86 -14.23
C ASN A 521 15.10 -7.04 -13.01
N PRO A 522 15.40 -7.65 -11.84
CA PRO A 522 15.67 -6.92 -10.61
C PRO A 522 16.85 -5.94 -10.69
N ALA A 523 17.99 -6.38 -11.23
CA ALA A 523 19.19 -5.56 -11.35
C ALA A 523 18.97 -4.35 -12.28
N GLU A 524 18.43 -4.60 -13.47
CA GLU A 524 18.09 -3.55 -14.43
C GLU A 524 17.06 -2.56 -13.87
N SER A 525 16.07 -3.06 -13.11
CA SER A 525 15.05 -2.22 -12.47
C SER A 525 15.65 -1.24 -11.47
N VAL A 526 16.62 -1.67 -10.66
CA VAL A 526 17.33 -0.76 -9.73
C VAL A 526 18.07 0.33 -10.52
N VAL A 527 18.82 -0.04 -11.56
CA VAL A 527 19.56 0.93 -12.39
C VAL A 527 18.60 1.90 -13.08
N SER A 528 17.50 1.42 -13.64
CA SER A 528 16.52 2.26 -14.32
C SER A 528 15.84 3.24 -13.36
N TYR A 529 15.46 2.79 -12.16
CA TYR A 529 14.89 3.67 -11.14
C TYR A 529 15.88 4.77 -10.73
N PHE A 530 17.13 4.38 -10.42
CA PHE A 530 18.15 5.33 -9.98
C PHE A 530 18.54 6.30 -11.11
N ARG A 531 18.61 5.82 -12.35
CA ARG A 531 18.82 6.65 -13.54
C ARG A 531 17.72 7.71 -13.66
N ALA A 532 16.45 7.31 -13.61
CA ALA A 532 15.33 8.23 -13.75
C ALA A 532 15.35 9.33 -12.68
N MET A 533 15.74 8.98 -11.44
CA MET A 533 15.95 9.96 -10.37
C MET A 533 17.10 10.92 -10.67
N MET A 534 18.23 10.43 -11.21
CA MET A 534 19.37 11.28 -11.58
C MET A 534 19.06 12.18 -12.79
N GLU A 535 18.36 11.67 -13.80
CA GLU A 535 17.86 12.45 -14.95
C GLU A 535 16.91 13.57 -14.46
N LYS A 536 16.06 13.28 -13.48
CA LYS A 536 15.22 14.30 -12.86
C LYS A 536 16.04 15.37 -12.13
N ASN A 537 17.08 14.97 -11.40
CA ASN A 537 17.97 15.92 -10.73
C ASN A 537 18.73 16.79 -11.74
N ASP A 538 19.19 16.21 -12.85
CA ASP A 538 19.85 16.91 -13.96
C ASP A 538 18.91 17.91 -14.65
N SER A 539 17.67 17.49 -14.97
CA SER A 539 16.68 18.38 -15.56
C SER A 539 16.30 19.56 -14.65
N CYS A 540 16.47 19.39 -13.33
CA CYS A 540 16.25 20.45 -12.35
C CYS A 540 17.50 21.33 -12.12
N GLY A 541 18.63 21.01 -12.74
CA GLY A 541 19.91 21.69 -12.52
C GLY A 541 20.51 21.44 -11.13
N PHE A 542 20.15 20.33 -10.48
CA PHE A 542 20.70 19.96 -9.18
C PHE A 542 22.04 19.24 -9.30
N VAL A 543 22.25 18.57 -10.42
CA VAL A 543 23.51 17.94 -10.82
C VAL A 543 23.68 18.11 -12.33
N SER A 544 24.86 17.79 -12.85
CA SER A 544 25.08 17.41 -14.23
C SER A 544 25.23 15.89 -14.29
N PHE A 545 24.35 15.21 -15.00
CA PHE A 545 24.31 13.75 -15.08
C PHE A 545 24.64 13.26 -16.49
N LYS A 546 25.55 12.29 -16.59
CA LYS A 546 25.80 11.53 -17.82
C LYS A 546 25.82 10.04 -17.51
N TYR A 547 25.43 9.24 -18.48
CA TYR A 547 25.59 7.80 -18.38
C TYR A 547 26.03 7.17 -19.70
N GLY A 548 26.66 6.01 -19.59
CA GLY A 548 27.02 5.14 -20.70
C GLY A 548 26.76 3.68 -20.35
N GLU A 549 26.47 2.87 -21.36
CA GLU A 549 26.23 1.44 -21.24
C GLU A 549 27.17 0.69 -22.18
N GLU A 550 27.84 -0.33 -21.66
CA GLU A 550 28.68 -1.24 -22.42
C GLU A 550 28.22 -2.68 -22.18
N ARG A 551 28.02 -3.45 -23.26
CA ARG A 551 27.66 -4.87 -23.20
C ARG A 551 28.81 -5.70 -23.76
N LYS A 552 29.37 -6.60 -22.96
CA LYS A 552 30.46 -7.48 -23.37
C LYS A 552 30.31 -8.86 -22.71
N ASP A 553 30.40 -9.92 -23.52
CA ASP A 553 30.39 -11.31 -23.05
C ASP A 553 29.21 -11.67 -22.12
N GLY A 554 28.02 -11.15 -22.42
CA GLY A 554 26.80 -11.35 -21.62
C GLY A 554 26.74 -10.54 -20.32
N ARG A 555 27.77 -9.74 -20.02
CA ARG A 555 27.78 -8.80 -18.89
C ARG A 555 27.43 -7.40 -19.38
N THR A 556 26.55 -6.73 -18.62
CA THR A 556 26.21 -5.33 -18.84
C THR A 556 26.92 -4.48 -17.79
N GLU A 557 27.67 -3.48 -18.22
CA GLU A 557 28.26 -2.44 -17.37
C GLU A 557 27.61 -1.09 -17.69
N ILE A 558 27.13 -0.40 -16.65
CA ILE A 558 26.51 0.93 -16.79
C ILE A 558 27.28 1.91 -15.92
N ARG A 559 27.79 2.98 -16.51
CA ARG A 559 28.58 4.01 -15.83
C ARG A 559 27.79 5.29 -15.71
N PHE A 560 27.66 5.81 -14.50
CA PHE A 560 27.05 7.09 -14.16
C PHE A 560 28.12 8.07 -13.73
N GLU A 561 28.13 9.25 -14.35
CA GLU A 561 28.98 10.37 -14.00
C GLU A 561 28.10 11.50 -13.46
N ILE A 562 28.32 11.86 -12.20
CA ILE A 562 27.57 12.92 -11.52
C ILE A 562 28.54 14.04 -11.19
N ARG A 563 28.25 15.25 -11.70
CA ARG A 563 29.09 16.44 -11.58
C ARG A 563 28.28 17.65 -11.16
N ASN A 564 28.94 18.75 -10.79
CA ASN A 564 28.32 20.07 -10.55
C ASN A 564 27.16 20.01 -9.54
N CYS A 565 27.36 19.34 -8.42
CA CYS A 565 26.34 19.14 -7.40
C CYS A 565 25.93 20.45 -6.70
N ILE A 566 24.67 20.87 -6.86
CA ILE A 566 24.16 22.12 -6.27
C ILE A 566 24.21 22.10 -4.74
N TYR A 567 24.03 20.93 -4.12
CA TYR A 567 24.07 20.78 -2.66
C TYR A 567 25.44 21.20 -2.11
N ALA A 568 26.52 20.82 -2.81
CA ALA A 568 27.87 21.23 -2.45
C ALA A 568 28.10 22.73 -2.68
N GLU A 569 27.60 23.30 -3.77
CA GLU A 569 27.65 24.76 -4.02
C GLU A 569 27.00 25.53 -2.86
N LEU A 570 25.80 25.10 -2.44
CA LEU A 570 25.07 25.72 -1.33
C LEU A 570 25.88 25.67 -0.03
N PHE A 571 26.45 24.51 0.32
CA PHE A 571 27.26 24.39 1.54
C PHE A 571 28.53 25.22 1.50
N LYS A 572 29.22 25.32 0.36
CA LYS A 572 30.40 26.20 0.21
C LYS A 572 30.03 27.67 0.39
N ARG A 573 28.95 28.15 -0.25
CA ARG A 573 28.47 29.53 -0.12
C ARG A 573 28.00 29.87 1.30
N LEU A 574 27.55 28.87 2.05
CA LEU A 574 27.18 28.99 3.47
C LEU A 574 28.36 28.77 4.44
N GLY A 575 29.59 28.62 3.94
CA GLY A 575 30.79 28.46 4.75
C GLY A 575 30.87 27.13 5.51
N CYS A 576 30.33 26.06 4.93
CA CYS A 576 30.30 24.71 5.48
C CYS A 576 30.82 23.65 4.47
N PRO A 577 31.99 23.84 3.82
CA PRO A 577 32.48 22.94 2.77
C PRO A 577 32.66 21.49 3.24
N GLU A 578 32.92 21.27 4.53
CA GLU A 578 32.99 19.94 5.15
C GLU A 578 31.70 19.09 5.06
N LEU A 579 30.58 19.67 4.61
CA LEU A 579 29.30 18.96 4.46
C LEU A 579 28.97 18.59 3.01
N CYS A 580 29.80 18.98 2.03
CA CYS A 580 29.47 18.86 0.60
C CYS A 580 29.15 17.44 0.14
N ASP A 581 29.81 16.44 0.73
CA ASP A 581 29.66 15.03 0.32
C ASP A 581 28.52 14.29 1.06
N LEU A 582 27.81 14.93 1.99
CA LEU A 582 26.79 14.27 2.81
C LEU A 582 25.70 13.59 1.95
N ILE A 583 25.24 14.27 0.92
CA ILE A 583 24.21 13.74 0.02
C ILE A 583 24.70 12.49 -0.74
N ARG A 584 25.96 12.47 -1.19
CA ARG A 584 26.52 11.31 -1.90
C ARG A 584 26.79 10.14 -0.95
N LEU A 585 27.11 10.43 0.32
CA LEU A 585 27.27 9.40 1.35
C LEU A 585 25.94 8.71 1.68
N GLU A 586 24.85 9.48 1.77
CA GLU A 586 23.50 8.93 1.92
C GLU A 586 23.12 8.08 0.71
N GLU A 587 23.23 8.61 -0.51
CA GLU A 587 22.90 7.86 -1.73
C GLU A 587 23.70 6.55 -1.83
N LYS A 588 24.96 6.54 -1.41
CA LYS A 588 25.78 5.32 -1.35
C LYS A 588 25.21 4.29 -0.36
N GLN A 589 24.68 4.72 0.78
CA GLN A 589 24.00 3.84 1.74
C GLN A 589 22.68 3.30 1.17
N GLU A 590 21.92 4.15 0.48
CA GLU A 590 20.64 3.75 -0.10
C GLU A 590 20.80 2.82 -1.30
N LEU A 591 21.83 3.03 -2.14
CA LEU A 591 22.23 2.07 -3.16
C LEU A 591 22.56 0.71 -2.54
N ALA A 592 23.30 0.68 -1.42
CA ALA A 592 23.60 -0.59 -0.72
C ALA A 592 22.31 -1.32 -0.33
N ARG A 593 21.32 -0.59 0.17
CA ARG A 593 20.02 -1.18 0.50
C ARG A 593 19.27 -1.68 -0.72
N ILE A 594 19.01 -0.84 -1.72
CA ILE A 594 18.08 -1.19 -2.80
C ILE A 594 18.66 -2.25 -3.74
N THR A 595 19.99 -2.37 -3.79
CA THR A 595 20.68 -3.43 -4.55
C THR A 595 20.67 -4.79 -3.83
N ASP A 596 20.39 -4.83 -2.53
CA ASP A 596 20.43 -6.07 -1.75
C ASP A 596 19.62 -7.18 -2.42
N GLY A 597 20.26 -8.31 -2.66
CA GLY A 597 19.67 -9.51 -3.26
C GLY A 597 19.07 -9.36 -4.67
N THR A 598 19.39 -8.28 -5.40
CA THR A 598 18.93 -8.08 -6.79
C THR A 598 19.87 -8.67 -7.85
N GLY A 599 21.04 -9.15 -7.44
CA GLY A 599 22.11 -9.57 -8.36
C GLY A 599 22.93 -8.42 -8.94
N LEU A 600 22.58 -7.16 -8.65
CA LEU A 600 23.32 -5.99 -9.10
C LEU A 600 24.59 -5.77 -8.27
N SER A 601 25.75 -5.76 -8.94
CA SER A 601 27.00 -5.28 -8.34
C SER A 601 27.19 -3.80 -8.66
N TYR A 602 27.76 -3.03 -7.73
CA TYR A 602 28.06 -1.63 -7.99
C TYR A 602 29.33 -1.16 -7.26
N ASN A 603 30.00 -0.16 -7.84
CA ASN A 603 31.10 0.57 -7.22
C ASN A 603 30.80 2.07 -7.27
N CYS A 604 30.75 2.72 -6.11
CA CYS A 604 30.51 4.16 -5.98
C CYS A 604 31.78 4.85 -5.44
N LYS A 605 32.43 5.61 -6.32
CA LYS A 605 33.64 6.41 -6.05
C LYS A 605 33.24 7.88 -5.90
N LEU A 606 33.44 8.42 -4.69
CA LEU A 606 33.25 9.84 -4.43
C LEU A 606 34.47 10.62 -4.92
N LEU A 607 34.24 11.73 -5.62
CA LEU A 607 35.28 12.61 -6.16
C LEU A 607 35.47 13.89 -5.34
N GLY A 608 34.62 14.09 -4.33
CA GLY A 608 34.54 15.31 -3.53
C GLY A 608 33.54 16.31 -4.11
N ASP A 609 33.18 17.32 -3.33
CA ASP A 609 32.24 18.38 -3.73
C ASP A 609 30.88 17.86 -4.23
N GLY A 610 30.44 16.72 -3.70
CA GLY A 610 29.19 16.09 -4.11
C GLY A 610 29.23 15.39 -5.47
N ASP A 611 30.40 15.30 -6.10
CA ASP A 611 30.60 14.59 -7.36
C ASP A 611 30.93 13.10 -7.13
N ALA A 612 30.50 12.24 -8.05
CA ALA A 612 30.70 10.80 -7.94
C ALA A 612 30.73 10.10 -9.31
N ASP A 613 31.43 8.98 -9.36
CA ASP A 613 31.32 7.98 -10.42
C ASP A 613 30.72 6.70 -9.84
N ILE A 614 29.69 6.18 -10.51
CA ILE A 614 29.03 4.93 -10.11
C ILE A 614 29.09 3.98 -11.29
N VAL A 615 29.63 2.79 -11.07
CA VAL A 615 29.67 1.71 -12.05
C VAL A 615 28.80 0.57 -11.57
N PHE A 616 27.80 0.22 -12.36
CA PHE A 616 26.88 -0.88 -12.17
C PHE A 616 27.29 -2.06 -13.05
N SER A 617 27.15 -3.29 -12.54
CA SER A 617 27.45 -4.52 -13.29
C SER A 617 26.45 -5.62 -12.96
N PHE A 618 25.89 -6.25 -13.99
CA PHE A 618 25.00 -7.41 -13.87
C PHE A 618 25.07 -8.28 -15.13
N THR A 619 24.51 -9.49 -15.03
CA THR A 619 24.48 -10.51 -16.09
C THR A 619 23.04 -10.73 -16.54
#